data_AF-A0A2Z4L927-F1
#
_entry.id   AF-A0A2Z4L927-F1
#
_cell.length_a   1.000
_cell.length_b   1.000
_cell.length_c   1.000
_cell.angle_alpha   90.00
_cell.angle_beta   90.00
_cell.angle_gamma   90.00
#
_symmetry.space_group_name_H-M   'P 1'
#
loop_
_entity.id
_entity.type
_entity.pdbx_description
1 polymer ?
#
loop_
_entity_poly.entity_id
_entity_poly.type
_entity_poly.pdbx_seq_one_letter_code
_entity_poly.pdbx_strand_id
1 'polypeptide(L)'
;MINTRIAYIEPNSMAKISTAMTLIGSIIALVISIIAMILLVSSVPQLKSYASNNVSLFVILGIIIGLLITLIMNYILTYLNALLYNYLLKYFTGIQVELTPHNEIKEIDIIPTLSINIIISAIWFIIIGIILFLTFSVVLSALSHVTSVFGNLNLATITTSSLVVVTLVVLIALIFLGIILVITMFIFNFYARRNPLKLDITENNGLELKSIDVMSYVMSIGLTTLTIQLIRTLINIMVGGSMEVALLSIVNTIAICLIFAAAVPYIYNFIASKFGGLKFDIEPSSNMIQEYPVTDNLTESDIQQ
;
A
#
# COMPACT_ATOMS: atom_id res chain seq x y z
N MET A 1 -23.60 0.03 -16.54
CA MET A 1 -22.48 0.12 -15.58
C MET A 1 -22.74 1.32 -14.72
N ILE A 2 -22.56 1.22 -13.40
CA ILE A 2 -22.80 2.33 -12.48
C ILE A 2 -21.43 2.77 -11.99
N ASN A 3 -21.10 4.05 -12.22
CA ASN A 3 -19.92 4.62 -11.61
C ASN A 3 -20.22 4.89 -10.16
N THR A 4 -19.31 4.45 -9.32
CA THR A 4 -19.57 4.36 -7.89
C THR A 4 -18.36 4.90 -7.15
N ARG A 5 -18.60 5.77 -6.18
CA ARG A 5 -17.57 6.22 -5.26
C ARG A 5 -17.70 5.51 -3.93
N ILE A 6 -16.58 5.23 -3.28
CA ILE A 6 -16.56 4.79 -1.88
C ILE A 6 -16.84 6.02 -1.02
N ALA A 7 -18.06 6.13 -0.51
CA ALA A 7 -18.57 7.31 0.19
C ALA A 7 -18.25 7.32 1.69
N TYR A 8 -17.95 6.15 2.25
CA TYR A 8 -17.55 6.03 3.64
C TYR A 8 -16.76 4.75 3.84
N ILE A 9 -15.75 4.78 4.72
CA ILE A 9 -15.04 3.58 5.18
C ILE A 9 -15.17 3.55 6.70
N GLU A 10 -15.72 2.47 7.27
CA GLU A 10 -15.85 2.36 8.72
C GLU A 10 -14.46 2.21 9.35
N PRO A 11 -13.96 3.19 10.14
CA PRO A 11 -12.58 3.18 10.62
C PRO A 11 -12.25 1.96 11.49
N ASN A 12 -13.21 1.51 12.30
CA ASN A 12 -13.04 0.33 13.15
C ASN A 12 -12.90 -0.95 12.34
N SER A 13 -13.71 -1.14 11.29
CA SER A 13 -13.63 -2.35 10.46
C SER A 13 -12.29 -2.41 9.71
N MET A 14 -11.87 -1.29 9.12
CA MET A 14 -10.63 -1.16 8.37
C MET A 14 -9.40 -1.39 9.27
N ALA A 15 -9.37 -0.78 10.46
CA ALA A 15 -8.27 -0.96 11.41
C ALA A 15 -8.17 -2.39 11.94
N LYS A 16 -9.30 -3.04 12.27
CA LYS A 16 -9.32 -4.44 12.74
C LYS A 16 -8.79 -5.40 11.68
N ILE A 17 -9.30 -5.29 10.44
CA ILE A 17 -8.88 -6.18 9.35
C ILE A 17 -7.42 -5.96 8.99
N SER A 18 -7.00 -4.71 8.82
CA SER A 18 -5.59 -4.36 8.56
C SER A 18 -4.68 -4.92 9.65
N THR A 19 -5.04 -4.79 10.91
CA THR A 19 -4.21 -5.28 12.03
C THR A 19 -4.16 -6.80 12.09
N ALA A 20 -5.26 -7.49 11.80
CA ALA A 20 -5.27 -8.94 11.69
C ALA A 20 -4.43 -9.44 10.49
N MET A 21 -4.51 -8.76 9.35
CA MET A 21 -3.67 -9.02 8.17
C MET A 21 -2.19 -8.84 8.52
N THR A 22 -1.84 -7.74 9.19
CA THR A 22 -0.47 -7.44 9.64
C THR A 22 0.02 -8.48 10.63
N LEU A 23 -0.80 -8.94 11.59
CA LEU A 23 -0.43 -10.00 12.52
C LEU A 23 -0.05 -11.29 11.79
N ILE A 24 -0.90 -11.77 10.89
CA ILE A 24 -0.64 -13.00 10.12
C ILE A 24 0.61 -12.80 9.24
N GLY A 25 0.72 -11.66 8.57
CA GLY A 25 1.88 -11.30 7.75
C GLY A 25 3.19 -11.26 8.57
N SER A 26 3.18 -10.67 9.76
CA SER A 26 4.34 -10.61 10.66
C SER A 26 4.73 -12.00 11.19
N ILE A 27 3.76 -12.88 11.48
CA ILE A 27 4.05 -14.26 11.88
C ILE A 27 4.71 -15.02 10.73
N ILE A 28 4.18 -14.91 9.51
CA ILE A 28 4.78 -15.54 8.32
C ILE A 28 6.20 -15.01 8.10
N ALA A 29 6.40 -13.69 8.16
CA ALA A 29 7.71 -13.06 8.02
C ALA A 29 8.69 -13.48 9.12
N LEU A 30 8.22 -13.67 10.35
CA LEU A 30 9.02 -14.18 11.46
C LEU A 30 9.48 -15.62 11.19
N VAL A 31 8.58 -16.50 10.74
CA VAL A 31 8.93 -17.89 10.39
C VAL A 31 9.96 -17.92 9.26
N ILE A 32 9.75 -17.15 8.19
CA ILE A 32 10.69 -17.06 7.06
C ILE A 32 12.05 -16.52 7.52
N SER A 33 12.07 -15.48 8.36
CA SER A 33 13.32 -14.89 8.84
C SER A 33 14.08 -15.84 9.77
N ILE A 34 13.40 -16.62 10.61
CA ILE A 34 14.01 -17.68 11.43
C ILE A 34 14.63 -18.76 10.53
N ILE A 35 13.91 -19.24 9.50
CA ILE A 35 14.44 -20.23 8.55
C ILE A 35 15.67 -19.69 7.83
N ALA A 36 15.60 -18.46 7.31
CA ALA A 36 16.71 -17.81 6.63
C ALA A 36 17.93 -17.65 7.56
N MET A 37 17.69 -17.26 8.82
CA MET A 37 18.75 -17.13 9.83
C MET A 37 19.39 -18.48 10.15
N ILE A 38 18.62 -19.56 10.29
CA ILE A 38 19.15 -20.92 10.52
C ILE A 38 20.04 -21.35 9.36
N LEU A 39 19.58 -21.17 8.12
CA LEU A 39 20.35 -21.51 6.92
C LEU A 39 21.66 -20.72 6.87
N LEU A 40 21.60 -19.42 7.14
CA LEU A 40 22.76 -18.54 7.10
C LEU A 40 23.78 -18.87 8.22
N VAL A 41 23.30 -19.11 9.45
CA VAL A 41 24.14 -19.54 10.59
C VAL A 41 24.76 -20.91 10.33
N SER A 42 24.06 -21.83 9.66
CA SER A 42 24.60 -23.14 9.30
C SER A 42 25.67 -23.08 8.21
N SER A 43 25.61 -22.05 7.35
CA SER A 43 26.53 -21.87 6.21
C SER A 43 27.79 -21.07 6.56
N VAL A 44 27.78 -20.32 7.67
CA VAL A 44 28.88 -19.42 8.07
C VAL A 44 29.36 -19.76 9.48
N PRO A 45 30.48 -20.50 9.65
CA PRO A 45 30.98 -20.96 10.95
C PRO A 45 31.20 -19.83 11.98
N GLN A 46 31.64 -18.65 11.54
CA GLN A 46 31.83 -17.50 12.44
C GLN A 46 30.49 -17.04 13.07
N LEU A 47 29.39 -17.12 12.30
CA LEU A 47 28.08 -16.69 12.77
C LEU A 47 27.46 -17.68 13.75
N LYS A 48 27.79 -18.97 13.62
CA LYS A 48 27.40 -20.02 14.59
C LYS A 48 27.96 -19.74 15.99
N SER A 49 29.24 -19.39 16.08
CA SER A 49 29.86 -19.02 17.37
C SER A 49 29.33 -17.71 17.92
N TYR A 50 28.95 -16.76 17.05
CA TYR A 50 28.34 -15.50 17.49
C TYR A 50 26.92 -15.72 18.02
N ALA A 51 26.08 -16.45 17.29
CA ALA A 51 24.69 -16.71 17.68
C ALA A 51 24.59 -17.49 19.00
N SER A 52 25.44 -18.49 19.22
CA SER A 52 25.43 -19.27 20.48
C SER A 52 25.74 -18.43 21.71
N ASN A 53 26.51 -17.36 21.56
CA ASN A 53 27.00 -16.55 22.67
C ASN A 53 26.17 -15.26 22.89
N ASN A 54 25.39 -14.83 21.90
CA ASN A 54 24.75 -13.50 21.90
C ASN A 54 23.22 -13.54 21.76
N VAL A 55 22.58 -14.70 21.57
CA VAL A 55 21.11 -14.79 21.68
C VAL A 55 20.74 -14.63 23.16
N SER A 56 20.47 -13.39 23.54
CA SER A 56 20.09 -13.01 24.90
C SER A 56 18.57 -12.93 25.06
N LEU A 57 18.12 -13.01 26.31
CA LEU A 57 16.71 -12.80 26.68
C LEU A 57 16.17 -11.44 26.20
N PHE A 58 17.04 -10.44 26.02
CA PHE A 58 16.69 -9.13 25.46
C PHE A 58 16.26 -9.19 23.99
N VAL A 59 16.79 -10.12 23.19
CA VAL A 59 16.38 -10.28 21.78
C VAL A 59 14.95 -10.80 21.71
N ILE A 60 14.61 -11.78 22.54
CA ILE A 60 13.26 -12.36 22.60
C ILE A 60 12.25 -11.30 23.06
N LEU A 61 12.57 -10.55 24.12
CA LEU A 61 11.73 -9.44 24.60
C LEU A 61 11.59 -8.35 23.53
N GLY A 62 12.65 -8.02 22.81
CA GLY A 62 12.63 -7.06 21.71
C GLY A 62 11.69 -7.47 20.58
N ILE A 63 11.66 -8.75 20.21
CA ILE A 63 10.73 -9.28 19.19
C ILE A 63 9.28 -9.14 19.66
N ILE A 64 8.98 -9.52 20.91
CA ILE A 64 7.61 -9.45 21.45
C ILE A 64 7.13 -8.01 21.54
N ILE A 65 7.95 -7.12 22.13
CA ILE A 65 7.61 -5.70 22.28
C ILE A 65 7.49 -5.04 20.90
N GLY A 66 8.42 -5.33 19.99
CA GLY A 66 8.41 -4.81 18.61
C GLY A 66 7.16 -5.23 17.84
N LEU A 67 6.73 -6.49 17.97
CA LEU A 67 5.48 -6.96 17.37
C LEU A 67 4.27 -6.21 17.95
N LEU A 68 4.17 -6.08 19.28
CA LEU A 68 3.06 -5.38 19.93
C LEU A 68 2.98 -3.91 19.50
N ILE A 69 4.12 -3.20 19.49
CA ILE A 69 4.19 -1.82 19.01
C ILE A 69 3.74 -1.75 17.55
N THR A 70 4.21 -2.65 16.69
CA THR A 70 3.83 -2.68 15.28
C THR A 70 2.32 -2.85 15.10
N LEU A 71 1.69 -3.74 15.86
CA LEU A 71 0.24 -3.98 15.78
C LEU A 71 -0.56 -2.77 16.27
N ILE A 72 -0.17 -2.18 17.40
CA ILE A 72 -0.83 -0.99 17.96
C ILE A 72 -0.70 0.18 16.99
N MET A 73 0.50 0.43 16.47
CA MET A 73 0.75 1.50 15.51
C MET A 73 -0.02 1.27 14.21
N ASN A 74 -0.05 0.03 13.68
CA ASN A 74 -0.81 -0.28 12.48
C ASN A 74 -2.32 -0.04 12.67
N TYR A 75 -2.86 -0.41 13.84
CA TYR A 75 -4.26 -0.13 14.18
C TYR A 75 -4.54 1.38 14.16
N ILE A 76 -3.74 2.15 14.90
CA ILE A 76 -3.90 3.61 15.01
C ILE A 76 -3.77 4.27 13.64
N LEU A 77 -2.72 3.96 12.88
CA LEU A 77 -2.46 4.55 11.57
C LEU A 77 -3.58 4.24 10.58
N THR A 78 -4.03 2.98 10.53
CA THR A 78 -5.12 2.58 9.63
C THR A 78 -6.44 3.25 10.01
N TYR A 79 -6.73 3.33 11.32
CA TYR A 79 -7.91 4.01 11.84
C TYR A 79 -7.92 5.50 11.47
N LEU A 80 -6.79 6.18 11.71
CA LEU A 80 -6.63 7.58 11.34
C LEU A 80 -6.70 7.78 9.82
N ASN A 81 -6.19 6.84 9.03
CA ASN A 81 -6.24 6.92 7.58
C ASN A 81 -7.68 6.84 7.05
N ALA A 82 -8.51 5.96 7.61
CA ALA A 82 -9.94 5.88 7.28
C ALA A 82 -10.70 7.15 7.70
N LEU A 83 -10.41 7.71 8.89
CA LEU A 83 -10.97 8.99 9.32
C LEU A 83 -10.56 10.14 8.39
N LEU A 84 -9.29 10.18 8.01
CA LEU A 84 -8.77 11.20 7.11
C LEU A 84 -9.44 11.09 5.73
N TYR A 85 -9.57 9.88 5.20
CA TYR A 85 -10.33 9.61 3.98
C TYR A 85 -11.76 10.16 4.07
N ASN A 86 -12.51 9.77 5.10
CA ASN A 86 -13.89 10.22 5.31
C ASN A 86 -14.01 11.73 5.46
N TYR A 87 -13.03 12.38 6.12
CA TYR A 87 -13.00 13.84 6.26
C TYR A 87 -12.77 14.52 4.90
N LEU A 88 -11.84 14.00 4.10
CA LEU A 88 -11.47 14.56 2.81
C LEU A 88 -12.59 14.43 1.75
N LEU A 89 -13.53 13.51 1.92
CA LEU A 89 -14.70 13.39 1.03
C LEU A 89 -15.61 14.63 1.02
N LYS A 90 -15.48 15.52 2.03
CA LYS A 90 -16.16 16.82 2.01
C LYS A 90 -15.64 17.76 0.92
N TYR A 91 -14.42 17.53 0.44
CA TYR A 91 -13.70 18.42 -0.47
C TYR A 91 -13.31 17.73 -1.79
N PHE A 92 -13.22 16.41 -1.78
CA PHE A 92 -12.77 15.61 -2.92
C PHE A 92 -13.76 14.48 -3.22
N THR A 93 -13.74 13.99 -4.46
CA THR A 93 -14.74 13.05 -4.96
C THR A 93 -14.51 11.59 -4.53
N GLY A 94 -13.39 11.28 -3.87
CA GLY A 94 -13.10 9.96 -3.31
C GLY A 94 -12.49 8.96 -4.31
N ILE A 95 -12.37 7.71 -3.87
CA ILE A 95 -12.01 6.59 -4.74
C ILE A 95 -13.24 6.25 -5.59
N GLN A 96 -13.08 6.31 -6.91
CA GLN A 96 -14.14 6.01 -7.87
C GLN A 96 -13.81 4.75 -8.65
N VAL A 97 -14.79 3.85 -8.70
CA VAL A 97 -14.68 2.55 -9.36
C VAL A 97 -15.90 2.32 -10.24
N GLU A 98 -15.68 1.63 -11.36
CA GLU A 98 -16.75 1.11 -12.19
C GLU A 98 -17.18 -0.25 -11.63
N LEU A 99 -18.32 -0.25 -10.92
CA LEU A 99 -18.92 -1.44 -10.32
C LEU A 99 -19.98 -2.03 -11.25
N THR A 100 -19.83 -3.31 -11.59
CA THR A 100 -20.86 -4.06 -12.31
C THR A 100 -21.96 -4.53 -11.36
N PRO A 101 -23.15 -4.91 -11.86
CA PRO A 101 -24.22 -5.49 -11.04
C PRO A 101 -23.84 -6.79 -10.31
N HIS A 102 -22.71 -7.40 -10.66
CA HIS A 102 -22.20 -8.64 -10.07
C HIS A 102 -21.03 -8.37 -9.10
N ASN A 103 -20.94 -7.16 -8.55
CA ASN A 103 -19.88 -6.74 -7.63
C ASN A 103 -18.46 -6.90 -8.20
N GLU A 104 -18.30 -6.63 -9.50
CA GLU A 104 -17.00 -6.67 -10.15
C GLU A 104 -16.46 -5.27 -10.39
N ILE A 105 -15.18 -5.04 -10.07
CA ILE A 105 -14.47 -3.80 -10.39
C ILE A 105 -13.73 -3.99 -11.72
N LYS A 106 -14.11 -3.21 -12.72
CA LYS A 106 -13.49 -3.22 -14.06
C LYS A 106 -12.47 -2.12 -14.27
N GLU A 107 -12.69 -0.98 -13.63
CA GLU A 107 -11.91 0.22 -13.82
C GLU A 107 -11.95 1.06 -12.55
N ILE A 108 -10.85 1.73 -12.27
CA ILE A 108 -10.80 2.85 -11.32
C ILE A 108 -10.63 4.13 -12.12
N ASP A 109 -11.41 5.17 -11.78
CA ASP A 109 -11.19 6.47 -12.36
C ASP A 109 -9.91 7.06 -11.76
N ILE A 110 -8.94 7.31 -12.64
CA ILE A 110 -7.56 7.62 -12.27
C ILE A 110 -7.50 8.98 -11.57
N ILE A 111 -8.13 10.01 -12.12
CA ILE A 111 -7.99 11.39 -11.62
C ILE A 111 -8.52 11.55 -10.18
N PRO A 112 -9.79 11.20 -9.86
CA PRO A 112 -10.32 11.39 -8.51
C PRO A 112 -9.61 10.48 -7.49
N THR A 113 -9.35 9.22 -7.87
CA THR A 113 -8.68 8.23 -7.00
C THR A 113 -7.23 8.62 -6.71
N LEU A 114 -6.49 9.10 -7.71
CA LEU A 114 -5.14 9.61 -7.53
C LEU A 114 -5.13 10.84 -6.63
N SER A 115 -6.04 11.78 -6.86
CA SER A 115 -6.09 13.04 -6.11
C SER A 115 -6.20 12.79 -4.61
N ILE A 116 -7.14 11.95 -4.17
CA ILE A 116 -7.31 11.67 -2.75
C ILE A 116 -6.13 10.89 -2.16
N ASN A 117 -5.55 9.95 -2.92
CA ASN A 117 -4.37 9.20 -2.48
C ASN A 117 -3.13 10.09 -2.30
N ILE A 118 -2.88 11.02 -3.22
CA ILE A 118 -1.75 11.96 -3.11
C ILE A 118 -1.95 12.89 -1.93
N ILE A 119 -3.16 13.41 -1.70
CA ILE A 119 -3.45 14.30 -0.56
C ILE A 119 -3.23 13.58 0.77
N ILE A 120 -3.77 12.37 0.91
CA ILE A 120 -3.56 11.55 2.10
C ILE A 120 -2.07 11.28 2.31
N SER A 121 -1.35 10.90 1.25
CA SER A 121 0.10 10.62 1.31
C SER A 121 0.89 11.88 1.69
N ALA A 122 0.53 13.05 1.17
CA ALA A 122 1.18 14.31 1.49
C ALA A 122 0.95 14.72 2.95
N ILE A 123 -0.26 14.50 3.49
CA ILE A 123 -0.55 14.76 4.91
C ILE A 123 0.30 13.87 5.80
N TRP A 124 0.34 12.56 5.53
CA TRP A 124 1.20 11.64 6.27
C TRP A 124 2.68 12.00 6.17
N PHE A 125 3.10 12.41 4.98
CA PHE A 125 4.45 12.85 4.74
C PHE A 125 4.83 14.07 5.60
N ILE A 126 3.95 15.08 5.69
CA ILE A 126 4.15 16.26 6.55
C ILE A 126 4.21 15.84 8.03
N ILE A 127 3.29 14.98 8.48
CA ILE A 127 3.23 14.51 9.87
C ILE A 127 4.53 13.77 10.24
N ILE A 128 4.95 12.80 9.41
CA ILE A 128 6.18 12.04 9.62
C ILE A 128 7.39 12.98 9.57
N GLY A 129 7.41 13.94 8.64
CA GLY A 129 8.47 14.94 8.55
C GLY A 129 8.61 15.78 9.81
N ILE A 130 7.50 16.24 10.40
CA ILE A 130 7.49 16.98 11.67
C ILE A 130 7.97 16.09 12.82
N ILE A 131 7.49 14.85 12.93
CA ILE A 131 7.92 13.91 13.97
C ILE A 131 9.43 13.65 13.86
N LEU A 132 9.92 13.40 12.65
CA LEU A 132 11.35 13.21 12.39
C LEU A 132 12.14 14.47 12.77
N PHE A 133 11.68 15.66 12.40
CA PHE A 133 12.33 16.92 12.78
C PHE A 133 12.41 17.10 14.30
N LEU A 134 11.32 16.83 15.02
CA LEU A 134 11.27 16.96 16.49
C LEU A 134 12.12 15.90 17.21
N THR A 135 12.18 14.69 16.66
CA THR A 135 12.98 13.59 17.22
C THR A 135 14.43 13.60 16.74
N PHE A 136 14.76 14.42 15.74
CA PHE A 136 16.08 14.52 15.14
C PHE A 136 17.17 14.82 16.17
N SER A 137 16.87 15.68 17.16
CA SER A 137 17.80 16.03 18.24
C SER A 137 18.19 14.83 19.11
N VAL A 138 17.28 13.87 19.33
CA VAL A 138 17.56 12.64 20.10
C VAL A 138 18.45 11.70 19.27
N VAL A 139 18.14 11.55 17.99
CA VAL A 139 18.95 10.76 17.05
C VAL A 139 20.35 11.35 16.92
N LEU A 140 20.47 12.67 16.83
CA LEU A 140 21.75 13.37 16.71
C LEU A 140 22.58 13.24 17.99
N SER A 141 21.95 13.23 19.16
CA SER A 141 22.60 12.98 20.45
C SER A 141 23.12 11.54 20.58
N ALA A 142 22.38 10.57 20.05
CA ALA A 142 22.85 9.19 19.95
C ALA A 142 23.98 9.04 18.92
N LEU A 143 23.90 9.74 17.79
CA LEU A 143 24.91 9.73 16.74
C LEU A 143 26.19 10.43 17.19
N SER A 144 26.09 11.51 17.98
CA SER A 144 27.24 12.23 18.52
C SER A 144 28.07 11.36 19.48
N HIS A 145 27.40 10.49 20.26
CA HIS A 145 28.04 9.46 21.08
C HIS A 145 28.79 8.40 20.25
N VAL A 146 28.35 8.14 19.01
CA VAL A 146 29.07 7.24 18.09
C VAL A 146 30.22 7.97 17.40
N THR A 147 30.04 9.23 16.98
CA THR A 147 31.09 10.00 16.29
C THR A 147 32.23 10.45 17.21
N SER A 148 32.00 10.61 18.52
CA SER A 148 33.06 10.88 19.49
C SER A 148 34.05 9.72 19.62
N VAL A 149 33.65 8.51 19.20
CA VAL A 149 34.51 7.31 19.14
C VAL A 149 35.35 7.26 17.86
N PHE A 150 34.95 7.95 16.77
CA PHE A 150 35.58 7.84 15.44
C PHE A 150 36.27 9.12 14.93
N GLY A 151 36.41 10.14 15.77
CA GLY A 151 37.18 11.36 15.47
C GLY A 151 36.32 12.52 14.98
N ASN A 152 36.71 13.73 15.41
CA ASN A 152 36.03 15.03 15.25
C ASN A 152 35.46 15.30 13.84
N LEU A 153 34.28 14.76 13.56
CA LEU A 153 33.43 15.17 12.46
C LEU A 153 32.72 16.47 12.85
N ASN A 154 32.86 17.53 12.04
CA ASN A 154 32.15 18.78 12.26
C ASN A 154 30.65 18.58 12.03
N LEU A 155 29.94 18.25 13.12
CA LEU A 155 28.54 17.87 13.14
C LEU A 155 27.63 18.94 12.51
N ALA A 156 27.99 20.22 12.60
CA ALA A 156 27.21 21.34 12.08
C ALA A 156 27.17 21.41 10.54
N THR A 157 28.26 21.03 9.87
CA THR A 157 28.34 20.99 8.40
C THR A 157 27.66 19.74 7.85
N ILE A 158 27.71 18.63 8.58
CA ILE A 158 27.01 17.38 8.23
C ILE A 158 25.49 17.55 8.39
N THR A 159 25.01 18.20 9.44
CA THR A 159 23.57 18.37 9.69
C THR A 159 22.89 19.31 8.70
N THR A 160 23.51 20.43 8.35
CA THR A 160 22.95 21.39 7.38
C THR A 160 22.97 20.86 5.94
N SER A 161 24.09 20.24 5.52
CA SER A 161 24.21 19.65 4.19
C SER A 161 23.31 18.41 4.02
N SER A 162 23.18 17.58 5.07
CA SER A 162 22.28 16.42 5.04
C SER A 162 20.81 16.83 5.02
N LEU A 163 20.39 17.88 5.75
CA LEU A 163 18.98 18.29 5.78
C LEU A 163 18.50 18.83 4.43
N VAL A 164 19.32 19.63 3.73
CA VAL A 164 18.97 20.15 2.40
C VAL A 164 18.89 19.02 1.38
N VAL A 165 19.86 18.10 1.39
CA VAL A 165 19.88 16.94 0.47
C VAL A 165 18.70 16.00 0.77
N VAL A 166 18.41 15.71 2.04
CA VAL A 166 17.26 14.89 2.44
C VAL A 166 15.96 15.54 2.01
N THR A 167 15.78 16.84 2.23
CA THR A 167 14.56 17.55 1.83
C THR A 167 14.34 17.49 0.31
N LEU A 168 15.40 17.68 -0.48
CA LEU A 168 15.33 17.60 -1.94
C LEU A 168 15.03 16.17 -2.44
N VAL A 169 15.75 15.17 -1.93
CA VAL A 169 15.54 13.75 -2.27
C VAL A 169 14.11 13.34 -1.97
N VAL A 170 13.57 13.82 -0.87
CA VAL A 170 12.24 13.45 -0.41
C VAL A 170 11.13 14.15 -1.22
N LEU A 171 11.30 15.42 -1.60
CA LEU A 171 10.37 16.10 -2.52
C LEU A 171 10.33 15.37 -3.87
N ILE A 172 11.50 14.97 -4.37
CA ILE A 172 11.62 14.17 -5.59
C ILE A 172 10.88 12.84 -5.41
N ALA A 173 11.05 12.15 -4.27
CA ALA A 173 10.38 10.88 -3.99
C ALA A 173 8.84 10.99 -4.00
N LEU A 174 8.26 12.10 -3.53
CA LEU A 174 6.80 12.34 -3.61
C LEU A 174 6.30 12.48 -5.05
N ILE A 175 7.03 13.20 -5.89
CA ILE A 175 6.69 13.36 -7.31
C ILE A 175 6.76 11.98 -8.00
N PHE A 176 7.82 11.22 -7.74
CA PHE A 176 7.96 9.86 -8.26
C PHE A 176 6.86 8.91 -7.75
N LEU A 177 6.44 9.02 -6.49
CA LEU A 177 5.32 8.25 -5.95
C LEU A 177 4.03 8.52 -6.72
N GLY A 178 3.71 9.80 -7.01
CA GLY A 178 2.56 10.17 -7.81
C GLY A 178 2.60 9.57 -9.22
N ILE A 179 3.75 9.65 -9.89
CA ILE A 179 3.96 9.05 -11.23
C ILE A 179 3.76 7.54 -11.18
N ILE A 180 4.35 6.85 -10.20
CA ILE A 180 4.22 5.40 -10.04
C ILE A 180 2.76 5.01 -9.78
N LEU A 181 2.02 5.77 -8.98
CA LEU A 181 0.60 5.52 -8.72
C LEU A 181 -0.22 5.65 -10.02
N VAL A 182 0.01 6.68 -10.83
CA VAL A 182 -0.66 6.84 -12.14
C VAL A 182 -0.40 5.63 -13.03
N ILE A 183 0.87 5.23 -13.18
CA ILE A 183 1.25 4.08 -14.00
C ILE A 183 0.59 2.80 -13.46
N THR A 184 0.56 2.63 -12.13
CA THR A 184 -0.05 1.48 -11.47
C THR A 184 -1.55 1.42 -11.74
N MET A 185 -2.27 2.54 -11.65
CA MET A 185 -3.71 2.60 -11.92
C MET A 185 -4.02 2.32 -13.40
N PHE A 186 -3.20 2.82 -14.32
CA PHE A 186 -3.35 2.53 -15.75
C PHE A 186 -3.16 1.04 -16.06
N ILE A 187 -2.12 0.43 -15.51
CA ILE A 187 -1.85 -1.01 -15.66
C ILE A 187 -2.95 -1.84 -14.99
N PHE A 188 -3.44 -1.41 -13.82
CA PHE A 188 -4.57 -2.04 -13.16
C PHE A 188 -5.82 -2.02 -14.06
N ASN A 189 -6.20 -0.88 -14.63
CA ASN A 189 -7.34 -0.78 -15.54
C ASN A 189 -7.18 -1.68 -16.76
N PHE A 190 -5.97 -1.79 -17.31
CA PHE A 190 -5.69 -2.70 -18.42
C PHE A 190 -5.97 -4.17 -18.07
N TYR A 191 -5.55 -4.63 -16.89
CA TYR A 191 -5.80 -6.01 -16.46
C TYR A 191 -7.24 -6.23 -15.98
N ALA A 192 -7.79 -5.29 -15.20
CA ALA A 192 -9.14 -5.37 -14.64
C ALA A 192 -10.24 -5.34 -15.71
N ARG A 193 -10.05 -4.62 -16.83
CA ARG A 193 -10.99 -4.69 -17.98
C ARG A 193 -11.06 -6.08 -18.61
N ARG A 194 -9.97 -6.87 -18.56
CA ARG A 194 -9.90 -8.24 -19.11
C ARG A 194 -10.32 -9.29 -18.09
N ASN A 195 -9.89 -9.13 -16.85
CA ASN A 195 -10.15 -10.02 -15.73
C ASN A 195 -10.64 -9.17 -14.56
N PRO A 196 -11.94 -8.86 -14.50
CA PRO A 196 -12.46 -7.94 -13.51
C PRO A 196 -12.31 -8.50 -12.11
N LEU A 197 -11.99 -7.63 -11.16
CA LEU A 197 -11.80 -8.00 -9.76
C LEU A 197 -13.18 -8.31 -9.16
N LYS A 198 -13.42 -9.55 -8.79
CA LYS A 198 -14.71 -10.00 -8.26
C LYS A 198 -14.71 -9.93 -6.75
N LEU A 199 -15.72 -9.25 -6.22
CA LEU A 199 -15.91 -9.04 -4.80
C LEU A 199 -17.24 -9.64 -4.36
N ASP A 200 -17.29 -10.19 -3.17
CA ASP A 200 -18.55 -10.58 -2.52
C ASP A 200 -18.92 -9.51 -1.50
N ILE A 201 -19.92 -8.70 -1.84
CA ILE A 201 -20.39 -7.58 -1.02
C ILE A 201 -21.80 -7.90 -0.55
N THR A 202 -21.99 -7.91 0.76
CA THR A 202 -23.29 -8.16 1.39
C THR A 202 -23.78 -6.92 2.12
N GLU A 203 -25.08 -6.70 2.10
CA GLU A 203 -25.72 -5.61 2.85
C GLU A 203 -26.08 -6.10 4.27
N ASN A 204 -25.43 -5.54 5.30
CA ASN A 204 -25.67 -5.87 6.70
C ASN A 204 -25.35 -4.65 7.60
N ASN A 205 -26.33 -3.75 7.77
CA ASN A 205 -26.16 -2.43 8.41
C ASN A 205 -25.02 -1.62 7.75
N GLY A 206 -25.11 -1.45 6.42
CA GLY A 206 -24.05 -0.94 5.54
C GLY A 206 -23.52 -2.03 4.59
N LEU A 207 -22.67 -1.67 3.63
CA LEU A 207 -22.04 -2.67 2.76
C LEU A 207 -20.83 -3.29 3.45
N GLU A 208 -20.71 -4.61 3.36
CA GLU A 208 -19.63 -5.39 3.95
C GLU A 208 -18.97 -6.26 2.88
N LEU A 209 -17.66 -6.10 2.66
CA LEU A 209 -16.86 -6.97 1.80
C LEU A 209 -16.61 -8.30 2.55
N LYS A 210 -17.29 -9.36 2.15
CA LYS A 210 -17.18 -10.69 2.77
C LYS A 210 -16.01 -11.48 2.22
N SER A 211 -15.80 -11.41 0.91
CA SER A 211 -14.70 -12.13 0.29
C SER A 211 -14.22 -11.45 -0.98
N ILE A 212 -12.98 -11.77 -1.32
CA ILE A 212 -12.31 -11.38 -2.55
C ILE A 212 -12.02 -12.68 -3.30
N ASP A 213 -12.44 -12.78 -4.56
CA ASP A 213 -12.11 -13.93 -5.38
C ASP A 213 -10.59 -13.93 -5.67
N VAL A 214 -9.93 -14.99 -5.22
CA VAL A 214 -8.46 -15.11 -5.25
C VAL A 214 -7.93 -15.01 -6.68
N MET A 215 -8.59 -15.69 -7.62
CA MET A 215 -8.13 -15.76 -9.01
C MET A 215 -8.23 -14.39 -9.70
N SER A 216 -9.36 -13.70 -9.56
CA SER A 216 -9.54 -12.36 -10.10
C SER A 216 -8.59 -11.34 -9.48
N TYR A 217 -8.28 -11.46 -8.18
CA TYR A 217 -7.29 -10.60 -7.51
C TYR A 217 -5.88 -10.83 -8.06
N VAL A 218 -5.46 -12.08 -8.23
CA VAL A 218 -4.15 -12.41 -8.84
C VAL A 218 -4.07 -11.87 -10.26
N MET A 219 -5.13 -12.03 -11.06
CA MET A 219 -5.15 -11.59 -12.45
C MET A 219 -5.19 -10.06 -12.61
N SER A 220 -5.86 -9.34 -11.71
CA SER A 220 -5.95 -7.88 -11.76
C SER A 220 -4.78 -7.22 -11.01
N ILE A 221 -4.71 -7.39 -9.69
CA ILE A 221 -3.74 -6.72 -8.81
C ILE A 221 -2.39 -7.43 -8.82
N GLY A 222 -2.37 -8.76 -8.86
CA GLY A 222 -1.13 -9.54 -8.90
C GLY A 222 -0.31 -9.26 -10.15
N LEU A 223 -0.92 -9.32 -11.33
CA LEU A 223 -0.26 -8.97 -12.60
C LEU A 223 0.13 -7.49 -12.67
N THR A 224 -0.68 -6.59 -12.11
CA THR A 224 -0.31 -5.17 -12.01
C THR A 224 0.98 -5.00 -11.20
N THR A 225 1.03 -5.62 -10.02
CA THR A 225 2.20 -5.55 -9.13
C THR A 225 3.43 -6.18 -9.79
N LEU A 226 3.26 -7.32 -10.46
CA LEU A 226 4.32 -7.99 -11.19
C LEU A 226 4.90 -7.08 -12.28
N THR A 227 4.05 -6.46 -13.11
CA THR A 227 4.50 -5.57 -14.18
C THR A 227 5.25 -4.36 -13.64
N ILE A 228 4.77 -3.74 -12.56
CA ILE A 228 5.49 -2.64 -11.89
C ILE A 228 6.85 -3.09 -11.37
N GLN A 229 6.95 -4.27 -10.76
CA GLN A 229 8.22 -4.78 -10.23
C GLN A 229 9.22 -5.16 -11.34
N LEU A 230 8.72 -5.66 -12.48
CA LEU A 230 9.56 -5.91 -13.65
C LEU A 230 10.09 -4.58 -14.22
N ILE A 231 9.25 -3.56 -14.36
CA ILE A 231 9.68 -2.20 -14.76
C ILE A 231 10.73 -1.67 -13.79
N ARG A 232 10.52 -1.80 -12.48
CA ARG A 232 11.49 -1.39 -11.45
C ARG A 232 12.82 -2.13 -11.59
N THR A 233 12.78 -3.43 -11.88
CA THR A 233 13.99 -4.24 -12.08
C THR A 233 14.76 -3.80 -13.33
N LEU A 234 14.06 -3.48 -14.42
CA LEU A 234 14.66 -2.94 -15.64
C LEU A 234 15.32 -1.58 -15.41
N ILE A 235 14.65 -0.67 -14.68
CA ILE A 235 15.24 0.61 -14.30
C ILE A 235 16.51 0.39 -13.49
N ASN A 236 16.51 -0.54 -12.53
CA ASN A 236 17.69 -0.85 -11.73
C ASN A 236 18.89 -1.30 -12.59
N ILE A 237 18.65 -2.10 -13.64
CA ILE A 237 19.70 -2.47 -14.60
C ILE A 237 20.22 -1.24 -15.35
N MET A 238 19.32 -0.39 -15.85
CA MET A 238 19.69 0.78 -16.66
C MET A 238 20.54 1.81 -15.91
N VAL A 239 20.38 1.92 -14.59
CA VAL A 239 21.16 2.85 -13.74
C VAL A 239 22.44 2.18 -13.20
N GLY A 240 22.93 1.11 -13.84
CA GLY A 240 24.21 0.47 -13.52
C GLY A 240 24.11 -0.69 -12.53
N GLY A 241 22.93 -1.26 -12.32
CA GLY A 241 22.76 -2.49 -11.54
C GLY A 241 23.41 -3.71 -12.20
N SER A 242 23.86 -4.67 -11.38
CA SER A 242 24.44 -5.93 -11.87
C SER A 242 23.39 -6.79 -12.59
N MET A 243 23.74 -7.29 -13.78
CA MET A 243 22.89 -8.17 -14.58
C MET A 243 22.56 -9.49 -13.85
N GLU A 244 23.51 -10.03 -13.09
CA GLU A 244 23.33 -11.25 -12.31
C GLU A 244 22.31 -11.05 -11.19
N VAL A 245 22.43 -9.93 -10.45
CA VAL A 245 21.47 -9.54 -9.42
C VAL A 245 20.09 -9.31 -10.02
N ALA A 246 20.01 -8.74 -11.22
CA ALA A 246 18.75 -8.49 -11.88
C ALA A 246 18.05 -9.79 -12.33
N LEU A 247 18.78 -10.77 -12.88
CA LEU A 247 18.22 -12.08 -13.24
C LEU A 247 17.65 -12.80 -12.01
N LEU A 248 18.41 -12.82 -10.91
CA LEU A 248 17.93 -13.38 -9.64
C LEU A 248 16.70 -12.62 -9.12
N SER A 249 16.70 -11.29 -9.24
CA SER A 249 15.56 -10.44 -8.84
C SER A 249 14.32 -10.73 -9.68
N ILE A 250 14.43 -10.97 -10.99
CA ILE A 250 13.28 -11.28 -11.87
C ILE A 250 12.63 -12.59 -11.43
N VAL A 251 13.42 -13.66 -11.28
CA VAL A 251 12.91 -14.99 -10.88
C VAL A 251 12.23 -14.91 -9.51
N ASN A 252 12.88 -14.25 -8.55
CA ASN A 252 12.30 -14.05 -7.21
C ASN A 252 11.04 -13.20 -7.25
N THR A 253 11.01 -12.13 -8.06
CA THR A 253 9.86 -11.25 -8.19
C THR A 253 8.65 -11.98 -8.75
N ILE A 254 8.81 -12.80 -9.79
CA ILE A 254 7.71 -13.59 -10.36
C ILE A 254 7.12 -14.53 -9.31
N ALA A 255 7.97 -15.30 -8.63
CA ALA A 255 7.53 -16.25 -7.61
C ALA A 255 6.85 -15.54 -6.44
N ILE A 256 7.47 -14.48 -5.89
CA ILE A 256 6.97 -13.75 -4.73
C ILE A 256 5.68 -13.01 -5.07
N CYS A 257 5.60 -12.31 -6.20
CA CYS A 257 4.40 -11.54 -6.55
C CYS A 257 3.18 -12.44 -6.75
N LEU A 258 3.32 -13.62 -7.39
CA LEU A 258 2.20 -14.53 -7.59
C LEU A 258 1.74 -15.19 -6.27
N ILE A 259 2.69 -15.66 -5.45
CA ILE A 259 2.37 -16.25 -4.14
C ILE A 259 1.75 -15.21 -3.23
N PHE A 260 2.33 -14.01 -3.16
CA PHE A 260 1.84 -12.92 -2.32
C PHE A 260 0.47 -12.43 -2.79
N ALA A 261 0.27 -12.26 -4.11
CA ALA A 261 -1.01 -11.87 -4.67
C ALA A 261 -2.11 -12.89 -4.40
N ALA A 262 -1.80 -14.19 -4.33
CA ALA A 262 -2.77 -15.21 -3.94
C ALA A 262 -2.99 -15.24 -2.42
N ALA A 263 -1.93 -15.01 -1.63
CA ALA A 263 -1.99 -15.04 -0.18
C ALA A 263 -2.86 -13.90 0.40
N VAL A 264 -2.77 -12.69 -0.14
CA VAL A 264 -3.54 -11.53 0.35
C VAL A 264 -5.06 -11.79 0.40
N PRO A 265 -5.75 -12.14 -0.70
CA PRO A 265 -7.19 -12.41 -0.67
C PRO A 265 -7.51 -13.66 0.16
N TYR A 266 -6.64 -14.68 0.20
CA TYR A 266 -6.86 -15.86 1.04
C TYR A 266 -6.85 -15.52 2.54
N ILE A 267 -5.85 -14.75 2.99
CA ILE A 267 -5.74 -14.28 4.37
C ILE A 267 -6.90 -13.33 4.68
N TYR A 268 -7.26 -12.45 3.75
CA TYR A 268 -8.43 -11.57 3.90
C TYR A 268 -9.71 -12.37 4.12
N ASN A 269 -10.01 -13.35 3.26
CA ASN A 269 -11.22 -14.17 3.36
C ASN A 269 -11.26 -14.95 4.69
N PHE A 270 -10.11 -15.47 5.13
CA PHE A 270 -9.99 -16.11 6.43
C PHE A 270 -10.30 -15.16 7.59
N ILE A 271 -9.77 -13.94 7.57
CA ILE A 271 -10.03 -12.92 8.61
C ILE A 271 -11.50 -12.49 8.57
N ALA A 272 -12.03 -12.18 7.38
CA ALA A 272 -13.39 -11.72 7.19
C ALA A 272 -14.42 -12.73 7.71
N SER A 273 -14.14 -14.04 7.52
CA SER A 273 -14.97 -15.12 8.07
C SER A 273 -15.03 -15.18 9.61
N LYS A 274 -14.05 -14.59 10.30
CA LYS A 274 -13.93 -14.65 11.77
C LYS A 274 -14.26 -13.34 12.47
N PHE A 275 -13.85 -12.21 11.89
CA PHE A 275 -13.93 -10.89 12.52
C PHE A 275 -14.96 -9.97 11.88
N GLY A 276 -15.63 -10.43 10.81
CA GLY A 276 -16.40 -9.58 9.92
C GLY A 276 -15.52 -8.94 8.84
N GLY A 277 -16.16 -8.61 7.75
CA GLY A 277 -15.59 -8.00 6.56
C GLY A 277 -15.40 -6.49 6.68
N LEU A 278 -14.79 -5.91 5.63
CA LEU A 278 -14.57 -4.47 5.56
C LEU A 278 -15.91 -3.79 5.34
N LYS A 279 -16.25 -2.84 6.21
CA LYS A 279 -17.51 -2.09 6.11
C LYS A 279 -17.28 -0.74 5.47
N PHE A 280 -18.11 -0.41 4.49
CA PHE A 280 -18.03 0.81 3.71
C PHE A 280 -19.41 1.16 3.14
N ASP A 281 -19.56 2.39 2.67
CA ASP A 281 -20.73 2.82 1.92
C ASP A 281 -20.31 3.24 0.51
N ILE A 282 -21.26 3.13 -0.43
CA ILE A 282 -21.06 3.54 -1.80
C ILE A 282 -22.14 4.54 -2.23
N GLU A 283 -21.79 5.43 -3.15
CA GLU A 283 -22.72 6.36 -3.77
C GLU A 283 -22.49 6.43 -5.28
N PRO A 284 -23.50 6.77 -6.10
CA PRO A 284 -23.29 7.06 -7.51
C PRO A 284 -22.27 8.19 -7.69
N SER A 285 -21.27 8.02 -8.57
CA SER A 285 -20.35 9.11 -8.91
C SER A 285 -20.94 9.97 -10.02
N SER A 286 -20.91 11.30 -9.84
CA SER A 286 -21.56 12.27 -10.74
C SER A 286 -20.80 12.56 -12.05
N ASN A 287 -19.63 11.94 -12.27
CA ASN A 287 -18.60 12.50 -13.15
C ASN A 287 -18.17 11.64 -14.36
N MET A 288 -18.97 10.68 -14.83
CA MET A 288 -18.82 10.26 -16.23
C MET A 288 -20.10 10.57 -16.97
N ILE A 289 -19.94 11.37 -18.03
CA ILE A 289 -20.97 11.81 -18.96
C ILE A 289 -21.89 10.62 -19.23
N GLN A 290 -23.12 10.69 -18.73
CA GLN A 290 -24.20 9.95 -19.36
C GLN A 290 -24.37 10.59 -20.73
N GLU A 291 -23.61 10.13 -21.72
CA GLU A 291 -24.05 10.25 -23.10
C GLU A 291 -25.26 9.34 -23.23
N TYR A 292 -26.39 9.80 -22.70
CA TYR A 292 -27.64 9.45 -23.36
C TYR A 292 -27.51 10.04 -24.76
N PRO A 293 -27.78 9.27 -25.82
CA PRO A 293 -28.12 9.92 -27.07
C PRO A 293 -29.34 10.77 -26.75
N VAL A 294 -29.14 12.09 -26.72
CA VAL A 294 -30.23 13.02 -26.93
C VAL A 294 -30.68 12.67 -28.33
N THR A 295 -31.74 11.89 -28.43
CA THR A 295 -32.51 11.81 -29.67
C THR A 295 -33.03 13.21 -29.91
N ASP A 296 -32.28 13.99 -30.66
CA ASP A 296 -32.77 15.16 -31.38
C ASP A 296 -33.85 14.66 -32.35
N ASN A 297 -35.07 14.51 -31.84
CA ASN A 297 -36.28 14.35 -32.63
C ASN A 297 -37.38 15.24 -32.04
N LEU A 298 -37.04 16.50 -31.86
CA LEU A 298 -37.96 17.63 -31.92
C LEU A 298 -37.16 18.63 -32.76
N THR A 299 -37.38 18.75 -34.06
CA THR A 299 -38.62 19.22 -34.69
C THR A 299 -38.44 19.11 -36.21
N GLU A 300 -39.48 18.70 -36.94
CA GLU A 300 -39.89 19.28 -38.24
C GLU A 300 -41.02 18.46 -38.85
N SER A 301 -42.25 18.73 -38.41
CA SER A 301 -43.41 18.79 -39.32
C SER A 301 -44.56 19.41 -38.54
N ASP A 302 -44.60 20.73 -38.57
CA ASP A 302 -45.81 21.44 -38.97
C ASP A 302 -47.12 20.92 -38.39
N ILE A 303 -47.40 21.43 -37.19
CA ILE A 303 -48.73 21.86 -36.79
C ILE A 303 -49.17 22.96 -37.78
N GLN A 304 -49.46 22.60 -39.03
CA GLN A 304 -50.22 23.39 -40.00
C GLN A 304 -50.82 22.45 -41.08
N GLN A 305 -51.92 21.76 -40.74
CA GLN A 305 -53.14 21.61 -41.54
C GLN A 305 -54.21 20.83 -40.78
#